data_AF-A0A534RND7-F1
#
_entry.id   AF-A0A534RND7-F1
#
_cell.length_a   1.000
_cell.length_b   1.000
_cell.length_c   1.000
_cell.angle_alpha   90.00
_cell.angle_beta   90.00
_cell.angle_gamma   90.00
#
_symmetry.space_group_name_H-M   'P 1'
#
loop_
_entity.id
_entity.type
_entity.pdbx_description
1 polymer ?
#
loop_
_entity_poly.entity_id
_entity_poly.type
_entity_poly.pdbx_seq_one_letter_code
_entity_poly.pdbx_strand_id
1 'polypeptide(L)'
;MIDRTALLLGLAAVGLGCTRPGETVPSDLPRTVAVLEPSNHTGDPLLVAGTSFLERYALRTERVTVPDVLASEARLQLERRGFTAVPPETVEGATEGRAPGSTDSAVAIARHGGLVGLVLWIDVRRWEPDAPTLPTFVIVGLTAELIDSTSGLVRWRAERRPAPVATPGEVNLGDAYLNAARKVMAELLAPLGPER
;
A
#
# COMPACT_ATOMS: atom_id res chain seq x y z
N MET A 1 -67.10 17.06 21.16
CA MET A 1 -66.52 17.40 19.84
C MET A 1 -65.27 16.57 19.67
N ILE A 2 -65.30 15.66 18.70
CA ILE A 2 -64.21 14.77 18.30
C ILE A 2 -63.65 15.36 17.01
N ASP A 3 -62.36 15.71 16.97
CA ASP A 3 -61.58 15.98 15.74
C ASP A 3 -60.09 15.74 16.09
N ARG A 4 -59.43 14.69 15.56
CA ARG A 4 -58.78 14.58 14.24
C ARG A 4 -57.53 15.44 14.09
N THR A 5 -56.34 14.85 14.29
CA THR A 5 -55.12 14.94 13.44
C THR A 5 -53.93 14.36 14.24
N ALA A 6 -53.53 13.11 14.02
CA ALA A 6 -52.64 12.65 12.95
C ALA A 6 -51.20 13.20 13.07
N LEU A 7 -50.30 12.27 13.42
CA LEU A 7 -48.99 12.03 12.82
C LEU A 7 -47.94 13.16 12.92
N LEU A 8 -46.80 12.85 13.55
CA LEU A 8 -45.50 13.01 12.88
C LEU A 8 -44.43 12.20 13.62
N LEU A 9 -44.07 11.08 13.01
CA LEU A 9 -42.83 10.35 13.20
C LEU A 9 -41.64 11.28 12.92
N GLY A 10 -40.64 11.23 13.79
CA GLY A 10 -39.29 11.71 13.52
C GLY A 10 -38.28 10.66 13.99
N LEU A 11 -38.26 9.49 13.35
CA LEU A 11 -37.25 8.47 13.59
C LEU A 11 -35.91 8.96 13.02
N ALA A 12 -35.05 9.47 13.90
CA ALA A 12 -33.69 9.85 13.56
C ALA A 12 -32.85 8.58 13.32
N ALA A 13 -32.81 8.13 12.07
CA ALA A 13 -31.86 7.11 11.62
C ALA A 13 -30.48 7.75 11.51
N VAL A 14 -29.71 7.71 12.60
CA VAL A 14 -28.28 8.01 12.57
C VAL A 14 -27.58 6.90 11.81
N GLY A 15 -27.15 7.20 10.59
CA GLY A 15 -26.30 6.34 9.78
C GLY A 15 -24.92 6.21 10.44
N LEU A 16 -24.78 5.23 11.33
CA LEU A 16 -23.48 4.72 11.73
C LEU A 16 -22.89 3.98 10.54
N GLY A 17 -22.07 4.68 9.76
CA GLY A 17 -21.18 4.04 8.80
C GLY A 17 -20.35 3.02 9.55
N CYS A 18 -20.51 1.74 9.19
CA CYS A 18 -19.70 0.65 9.74
C CYS A 18 -18.25 0.82 9.30
N THR A 19 -17.45 1.59 10.02
CA THR A 19 -15.99 1.47 10.00
C THR A 19 -15.66 0.10 10.56
N ARG A 20 -15.24 -0.84 9.70
CA ARG A 20 -14.69 -2.12 10.17
C ARG A 20 -13.53 -1.79 11.10
N PRO A 21 -13.50 -2.32 12.34
CA PRO A 21 -12.34 -2.16 13.20
C PRO A 21 -11.11 -2.69 12.46
N GLY A 22 -10.03 -1.91 12.45
CA GLY A 22 -8.75 -2.32 11.87
C GLY A 22 -8.28 -3.61 12.52
N GLU A 23 -7.71 -4.51 11.72
CA GLU A 23 -7.24 -5.80 12.21
C GLU A 23 -6.22 -5.58 13.32
N THR A 24 -6.52 -6.12 14.51
CA THR A 24 -5.66 -5.99 15.69
C THR A 24 -4.32 -6.67 15.44
N VAL A 25 -3.24 -5.95 15.69
CA VAL A 25 -1.89 -6.43 15.41
C VAL A 25 -1.47 -7.45 16.45
N PRO A 26 -1.03 -8.66 16.05
CA PRO A 26 -0.54 -9.64 17.00
C PRO A 26 0.69 -9.10 17.74
N SER A 27 0.70 -9.24 19.07
CA SER A 27 1.80 -8.74 19.91
C SER A 27 3.09 -9.56 19.79
N ASP A 28 3.00 -10.77 19.22
CA ASP A 28 4.08 -11.76 19.11
C ASP A 28 4.79 -11.76 17.74
N LEU A 29 4.53 -10.75 16.89
CA LEU A 29 5.15 -10.67 15.57
C LEU A 29 6.69 -10.58 15.66
N PRO A 30 7.43 -11.41 14.87
CA PRO A 30 8.84 -11.18 14.64
C PRO A 30 9.09 -9.74 14.17
N ARG A 31 10.19 -9.13 14.63
CA ARG A 31 10.47 -7.72 14.31
C ARG A 31 11.22 -7.55 12.99
N THR A 32 11.82 -8.61 12.45
CA THR A 32 12.46 -8.57 11.14
C THR A 32 11.45 -8.83 10.04
N VAL A 33 11.38 -7.92 9.05
CA VAL A 33 10.42 -7.98 7.95
C VAL A 33 11.12 -7.78 6.61
N ALA A 34 11.00 -8.74 5.69
CA ALA A 34 11.42 -8.57 4.31
C ALA A 34 10.27 -7.97 3.49
N VAL A 35 10.52 -6.85 2.81
CA VAL A 35 9.52 -6.21 1.94
C VAL A 35 9.74 -6.69 0.52
N LEU A 36 8.83 -7.51 0.00
CA LEU A 36 8.89 -7.97 -1.39
C LEU A 36 8.55 -6.84 -2.36
N GLU A 37 8.94 -7.02 -3.61
CA GLU A 37 8.50 -6.15 -4.70
C GLU A 37 6.95 -6.16 -4.80
N PRO A 38 6.29 -4.99 -4.74
CA PRO A 38 4.84 -4.91 -4.84
C PRO A 38 4.31 -5.38 -6.19
N SER A 39 3.22 -6.13 -6.19
CA SER A 39 2.52 -6.53 -7.41
C SER A 39 1.72 -5.37 -7.98
N ASN A 40 1.81 -5.15 -9.29
CA ASN A 40 1.02 -4.15 -9.98
C ASN A 40 0.01 -4.80 -10.93
N HIS A 41 -1.29 -4.71 -10.60
CA HIS A 41 -2.38 -5.21 -11.42
C HIS A 41 -3.18 -4.11 -12.14
N THR A 42 -2.65 -2.88 -12.18
CA THR A 42 -3.34 -1.74 -12.82
C THR A 42 -3.26 -1.76 -14.34
N GLY A 43 -2.28 -2.49 -14.91
CA GLY A 43 -1.99 -2.52 -16.34
C GLY A 43 -1.17 -1.32 -16.86
N ASP A 44 -0.92 -0.31 -16.01
CA ASP A 44 -0.05 0.84 -16.29
C ASP A 44 1.30 0.63 -15.57
N PRO A 45 2.45 0.99 -16.17
CA PRO A 45 3.74 0.99 -15.46
C PRO A 45 3.82 1.92 -14.24
N LEU A 46 2.88 2.85 -14.07
CA LEU A 46 2.78 3.79 -12.93
C LEU A 46 4.10 4.53 -12.68
N LEU A 47 4.61 5.19 -13.72
CA LEU A 47 5.89 5.90 -13.67
C LEU A 47 5.80 7.14 -12.76
N VAL A 48 6.74 7.23 -11.82
CA VAL A 48 6.96 8.39 -10.95
C VAL A 48 8.03 9.30 -11.56
N ALA A 49 9.12 8.72 -12.09
CA ALA A 49 10.19 9.44 -12.77
C ALA A 49 10.67 8.69 -14.04
N GLY A 50 11.31 9.41 -14.95
CA GLY A 50 11.87 8.85 -16.21
C GLY A 50 10.93 8.90 -17.42
N THR A 51 10.01 9.87 -17.47
CA THR A 51 9.01 10.05 -18.55
C THR A 51 9.36 11.15 -19.56
N SER A 52 10.44 11.92 -19.37
CA SER A 52 10.72 13.05 -20.25
C SER A 52 11.10 12.59 -21.66
N PHE A 53 10.38 13.09 -22.68
CA PHE A 53 10.65 12.76 -24.10
C PHE A 53 12.09 13.09 -24.54
N LEU A 54 12.74 14.05 -23.87
CA LEU A 54 14.15 14.43 -24.09
C LEU A 54 15.16 13.56 -23.32
N GLU A 55 14.75 12.88 -22.25
CA GLU A 55 15.63 12.00 -21.45
C GLU A 55 15.91 10.66 -22.12
N ARG A 56 15.02 10.22 -23.03
CA ARG A 56 15.13 8.96 -23.78
C ARG A 56 16.47 8.80 -24.53
N TYR A 57 17.17 9.90 -24.83
CA TYR A 57 18.40 9.88 -25.64
C TYR A 57 19.67 10.37 -24.94
N ALA A 58 19.58 10.94 -23.73
CA ALA A 58 20.73 11.62 -23.11
C ALA A 58 21.25 10.94 -21.84
N LEU A 59 20.40 10.30 -21.04
CA LEU A 59 20.79 9.69 -19.77
C LEU A 59 19.93 8.44 -19.53
N ARG A 60 20.56 7.29 -19.22
CA ARG A 60 19.86 6.12 -18.69
C ARG A 60 19.40 6.44 -17.27
N THR A 61 18.40 7.30 -17.11
CA THR A 61 17.79 7.55 -15.81
C THR A 61 16.98 6.31 -15.45
N GLU A 62 17.29 5.74 -14.28
CA GLU A 62 16.60 4.59 -13.72
C GLU A 62 15.10 4.93 -13.59
N ARG A 63 14.24 4.10 -14.18
CA ARG A 63 12.79 4.32 -14.14
C ARG A 63 12.32 4.02 -12.74
N VAL A 64 11.73 5.01 -12.07
CA VAL A 64 11.10 4.82 -10.76
C VAL A 64 9.61 4.69 -10.96
N THR A 65 9.03 3.63 -10.41
CA THR A 65 7.62 3.29 -10.48
C THR A 65 6.95 3.46 -9.10
N VAL A 66 5.62 3.45 -9.08
CA VAL A 66 4.86 3.42 -7.82
C VAL A 66 5.21 2.20 -6.95
N PRO A 67 5.30 0.96 -7.48
CA PRO A 67 5.81 -0.18 -6.72
C PRO A 67 7.16 0.06 -6.01
N ASP A 68 8.12 0.70 -6.67
CA ASP A 68 9.43 1.00 -6.07
C ASP A 68 9.29 1.95 -4.88
N VAL A 69 8.48 3.00 -5.03
CA VAL A 69 8.19 3.97 -3.97
C VAL A 69 7.43 3.30 -2.82
N LEU A 70 6.46 2.45 -3.11
CA LEU A 70 5.70 1.71 -2.09
C LEU A 70 6.61 0.80 -1.27
N ALA A 71 7.53 0.07 -1.91
CA ALA A 71 8.50 -0.78 -1.22
C ALA A 71 9.43 0.04 -0.31
N SER A 72 9.93 1.17 -0.81
CA SER A 72 10.79 2.09 -0.06
C SER A 72 10.07 2.71 1.15
N GLU A 73 8.88 3.26 0.94
CA GLU A 73 8.06 3.86 1.99
C GLU A 73 7.61 2.80 3.00
N ALA A 74 7.27 1.58 2.58
CA ALA A 74 6.93 0.50 3.50
C ALA A 74 8.10 0.16 4.44
N ARG A 75 9.32 0.05 3.94
CA ARG A 75 10.52 -0.17 4.78
C ARG A 75 10.70 0.97 5.79
N LEU A 76 10.62 2.22 5.33
CA LEU A 76 10.73 3.40 6.20
C LEU A 76 9.65 3.41 7.30
N GLN A 77 8.40 3.11 6.95
CA GLN A 77 7.29 3.08 7.91
C GLN A 77 7.41 1.92 8.91
N LEU A 78 7.93 0.76 8.48
CA LEU A 78 8.23 -0.37 9.37
C LEU A 78 9.32 -0.01 10.37
N GLU A 79 10.43 0.59 9.91
CA GLU A 79 11.54 1.03 10.76
C GLU A 79 11.09 2.03 11.81
N ARG A 80 10.29 3.04 11.41
CA ARG A 80 9.67 4.00 12.34
C ARG A 80 8.80 3.33 13.40
N ARG A 81 8.28 2.14 13.15
CA ARG A 81 7.44 1.39 14.10
C ARG A 81 8.22 0.34 14.90
N GLY A 82 9.55 0.38 14.81
CA GLY A 82 10.45 -0.50 15.55
C GLY A 82 10.59 -1.90 14.97
N PHE A 83 10.24 -2.09 13.69
CA PHE A 83 10.63 -3.28 12.93
C PHE A 83 12.02 -3.07 12.32
N THR A 84 12.68 -4.16 11.97
CA THR A 84 13.93 -4.16 11.21
C THR A 84 13.61 -4.61 9.80
N ALA A 85 13.64 -3.68 8.84
CA ALA A 85 13.47 -4.03 7.44
C ALA A 85 14.72 -4.75 6.94
N VAL A 86 14.55 -5.87 6.23
CA VAL A 86 15.65 -6.53 5.52
C VAL A 86 16.13 -5.61 4.40
N PRO A 87 17.44 -5.44 4.18
CA PRO A 87 17.95 -4.56 3.13
C PRO A 87 17.44 -4.95 1.74
N PRO A 88 17.09 -3.97 0.88
CA PRO A 88 16.50 -4.23 -0.43
C PRO A 88 17.38 -5.14 -1.30
N GLU A 89 18.69 -4.96 -1.29
CA GLU A 89 19.64 -5.76 -2.06
C GLU A 89 19.67 -7.24 -1.63
N THR A 90 19.38 -7.51 -0.36
CA THR A 90 19.26 -8.89 0.16
C THR A 90 17.96 -9.52 -0.30
N VAL A 91 16.87 -8.74 -0.30
CA VAL A 91 15.57 -9.21 -0.80
C VAL A 91 15.65 -9.44 -2.32
N GLU A 92 16.15 -8.48 -3.08
CA GLU A 92 16.33 -8.59 -4.54
C GLU A 92 17.20 -9.78 -4.93
N GLY A 93 18.32 -9.99 -4.24
CA GLY A 93 19.17 -11.17 -4.46
C GLY A 93 18.46 -12.49 -4.13
N ALA A 94 17.60 -12.51 -3.13
CA ALA A 94 16.82 -13.69 -2.73
C ALA A 94 15.63 -13.98 -3.66
N THR A 95 14.98 -12.94 -4.19
CA THR A 95 13.80 -13.07 -5.06
C THR A 95 14.11 -13.06 -6.54
N GLU A 96 15.34 -12.66 -6.92
CA GLU A 96 15.79 -12.40 -8.28
C GLU A 96 14.97 -11.28 -8.97
N GLY A 97 14.47 -10.31 -8.18
CA GLY A 97 13.62 -9.23 -8.70
C GLY A 97 12.26 -9.70 -9.21
N ARG A 98 11.72 -10.78 -8.65
CA ARG A 98 10.38 -11.29 -8.98
C ARG A 98 9.34 -10.72 -8.02
N ALA A 99 8.40 -9.95 -8.55
CA ALA A 99 7.17 -9.61 -7.87
C ALA A 99 6.25 -10.84 -7.74
N PRO A 100 5.73 -11.15 -6.54
CA PRO A 100 4.68 -12.16 -6.38
C PRO A 100 3.40 -11.79 -7.15
N GLY A 101 2.53 -12.75 -7.45
CA GLY A 101 1.18 -12.49 -8.00
C GLY A 101 0.04 -12.87 -7.06
N SER A 102 0.38 -13.47 -5.91
CA SER A 102 -0.54 -13.99 -4.90
C SER A 102 0.20 -14.25 -3.58
N THR A 103 -0.53 -14.41 -2.48
CA THR A 103 0.01 -14.82 -1.18
C THR A 103 0.83 -16.12 -1.29
N ASP A 104 0.32 -17.15 -1.97
CA ASP A 104 1.02 -18.42 -2.15
C ASP A 104 2.35 -18.24 -2.91
N SER A 105 2.35 -17.39 -3.94
CA SER A 105 3.58 -17.09 -4.67
C SER A 105 4.57 -16.27 -3.84
N ALA A 106 4.09 -15.38 -2.96
CA ALA A 106 4.94 -14.63 -2.04
C ALA A 106 5.63 -15.56 -1.05
N VAL A 107 4.90 -16.54 -0.50
CA VAL A 107 5.46 -17.60 0.35
C VAL A 107 6.49 -18.44 -0.42
N ALA A 108 6.16 -18.86 -1.65
CA ALA A 108 7.05 -19.67 -2.46
C ALA A 108 8.36 -18.94 -2.80
N ILE A 109 8.28 -17.68 -3.22
CA ILE A 109 9.43 -16.81 -3.51
C ILE A 109 10.28 -16.62 -2.24
N ALA A 110 9.65 -16.27 -1.13
CA ALA A 110 10.36 -16.05 0.13
C ALA A 110 11.10 -17.31 0.61
N ARG A 111 10.44 -18.47 0.57
CA ARG A 111 11.06 -19.75 0.95
C ARG A 111 12.19 -20.15 0.02
N HIS A 112 12.00 -19.99 -1.29
CA HIS A 112 13.02 -20.30 -2.28
C HIS A 112 14.27 -19.43 -2.09
N GLY A 113 14.07 -18.13 -1.82
CA GLY A 113 15.13 -17.18 -1.54
C GLY A 113 15.74 -17.27 -0.13
N GLY A 114 15.24 -18.16 0.73
CA GLY A 114 15.72 -18.31 2.11
C GLY A 114 15.41 -17.12 3.01
N LEU A 115 14.38 -16.32 2.70
CA LEU A 115 13.94 -15.21 3.54
C LEU A 115 13.26 -15.75 4.81
N VAL A 116 13.83 -15.43 5.97
CA VAL A 116 13.37 -15.92 7.28
C VAL A 116 12.55 -14.84 7.99
N GLY A 117 11.48 -15.26 8.69
CA GLY A 117 10.68 -14.39 9.54
C GLY A 117 9.40 -13.92 8.85
N LEU A 118 9.13 -12.62 8.95
CA LEU A 118 7.97 -12.02 8.29
C LEU A 118 8.33 -11.47 6.92
N VAL A 119 7.36 -11.55 6.02
CA VAL A 119 7.45 -11.03 4.67
C VAL A 119 6.24 -10.12 4.44
N LEU A 120 6.49 -8.87 4.07
CA LEU A 120 5.46 -7.93 3.65
C LEU A 120 5.29 -8.04 2.14
N TRP A 121 4.07 -8.38 1.72
CA TRP A 121 3.64 -8.34 0.32
C TRP A 121 2.57 -7.27 0.14
N ILE A 122 2.69 -6.48 -0.93
CA ILE A 122 1.75 -5.41 -1.29
C ILE A 122 1.21 -5.69 -2.70
N ASP A 123 -0.10 -5.61 -2.83
CA ASP A 123 -0.85 -5.91 -4.06
C ASP A 123 -1.64 -4.66 -4.49
N VAL A 124 -1.15 -3.98 -5.53
CA VAL A 124 -1.75 -2.77 -6.09
C VAL A 124 -2.85 -3.16 -7.08
N ARG A 125 -4.10 -2.84 -6.73
CA ARG A 125 -5.28 -3.17 -7.53
C ARG A 125 -5.82 -1.97 -8.31
N ARG A 126 -5.61 -0.75 -7.81
CA ARG A 126 -6.05 0.48 -8.46
C ARG A 126 -5.11 1.62 -8.16
N TRP A 127 -4.77 2.39 -9.19
CA TRP A 127 -3.96 3.59 -9.09
C TRP A 127 -4.29 4.52 -10.25
N GLU A 128 -5.23 5.43 -10.04
CA GLU A 128 -5.80 6.24 -11.10
C GLU A 128 -5.84 7.72 -10.69
N PRO A 129 -5.16 8.62 -11.41
CA PRO A 129 -5.27 10.05 -11.16
C PRO A 129 -6.65 10.56 -11.62
N ASP A 130 -7.16 11.61 -10.99
CA ASP A 130 -8.37 12.30 -11.44
C ASP A 130 -8.18 13.04 -12.77
N ALA A 131 -6.96 13.46 -13.08
CA ALA A 131 -6.57 14.09 -14.33
C ALA A 131 -5.13 13.71 -14.75
N PRO A 132 -4.82 13.63 -16.05
CA PRO A 132 -3.51 13.16 -16.53
C PRO A 132 -2.35 14.15 -16.33
N THR A 133 -2.60 15.44 -16.13
CA THR A 133 -1.55 16.49 -16.10
C THR A 133 -1.45 17.25 -14.78
N LEU A 134 -2.58 17.59 -14.16
CA LEU A 134 -2.65 18.33 -12.90
C LEU A 134 -3.64 17.63 -11.95
N PRO A 135 -3.29 16.43 -11.46
CA PRO A 135 -4.19 15.69 -10.61
C PRO A 135 -4.37 16.36 -9.25
N THR A 136 -5.61 16.49 -8.80
CA THR A 136 -5.92 16.95 -7.44
C THR A 136 -5.98 15.79 -6.44
N PHE A 137 -6.20 14.57 -6.93
CA PHE A 137 -6.14 13.35 -6.15
C PHE A 137 -5.81 12.12 -7.00
N VAL A 138 -5.40 11.05 -6.34
CA VAL A 138 -5.22 9.72 -6.95
C VAL A 138 -6.15 8.74 -6.25
N ILE A 139 -6.97 8.02 -7.01
CA ILE A 139 -7.75 6.89 -6.50
C ILE A 139 -6.79 5.71 -6.33
N VAL A 140 -6.56 5.31 -5.08
CA VAL A 140 -5.67 4.20 -4.75
C VAL A 140 -6.48 3.04 -4.16
N GLY A 141 -6.17 1.81 -4.55
CA GLY A 141 -6.70 0.59 -3.95
C GLY A 141 -5.63 -0.48 -3.89
N LEU A 142 -5.38 -1.02 -2.70
CA LEU A 142 -4.33 -2.02 -2.49
C LEU A 142 -4.60 -2.91 -1.28
N THR A 143 -3.92 -4.05 -1.22
CA THR A 143 -3.86 -4.92 -0.05
C THR A 143 -2.40 -5.04 0.40
N ALA A 144 -2.16 -5.10 1.70
CA ALA A 144 -0.88 -5.48 2.28
C ALA A 144 -1.06 -6.66 3.24
N GLU A 145 -0.13 -7.62 3.17
CA GLU A 145 -0.14 -8.82 4.01
C GLU A 145 1.24 -9.02 4.64
N LEU A 146 1.28 -9.21 5.96
CA LEU A 146 2.45 -9.74 6.65
C LEU A 146 2.30 -11.25 6.76
N ILE A 147 3.22 -11.96 6.15
CA ILE A 147 3.19 -13.42 5.99
C ILE A 147 4.38 -14.00 6.75
N ASP A 148 4.13 -15.00 7.59
CA ASP A 148 5.19 -15.80 8.19
C ASP A 148 5.76 -16.75 7.12
N SER A 149 7.00 -16.55 6.70
CA SER A 149 7.59 -17.32 5.59
C SER A 149 7.78 -18.81 5.92
N THR A 150 7.87 -19.16 7.20
CA THR A 150 8.09 -20.54 7.65
C THR A 150 6.79 -21.33 7.61
N SER A 151 5.71 -20.79 8.17
CA SER A 151 4.39 -21.45 8.20
C SER A 151 3.55 -21.17 6.95
N GLY A 152 3.78 -20.05 6.27
CA GLY A 152 2.95 -19.55 5.18
C GLY A 152 1.67 -18.83 5.64
N LEU A 153 1.51 -18.62 6.96
CA LEU A 153 0.31 -18.00 7.51
C LEU A 153 0.36 -16.48 7.37
N VAL A 154 -0.74 -15.88 6.93
CA VAL A 154 -0.95 -14.43 7.02
C VAL A 154 -1.15 -14.08 8.50
N ARG A 155 -0.21 -13.31 9.05
CA ARG A 155 -0.22 -12.88 10.46
C ARG A 155 -0.92 -11.53 10.64
N TRP A 156 -0.98 -10.72 9.58
CA TRP A 156 -1.70 -9.46 9.56
C TRP A 156 -2.05 -9.09 8.13
N ARG A 157 -3.21 -8.46 7.93
CA ARG A 157 -3.65 -7.95 6.65
C ARG A 157 -4.25 -6.55 6.82
N ALA A 158 -4.02 -5.70 5.83
CA ALA A 158 -4.76 -4.47 5.64
C ALA A 158 -5.25 -4.35 4.21
N GLU A 159 -6.53 -4.02 4.07
CA GLU A 159 -7.16 -3.74 2.78
C GLU A 159 -7.52 -2.26 2.73
N ARG A 160 -6.97 -1.55 1.75
CA ARG A 160 -7.43 -0.22 1.38
C ARG A 160 -8.33 -0.35 0.16
N ARG A 161 -9.64 -0.22 0.38
CA ARG A 161 -10.60 -0.11 -0.73
C ARG A 161 -10.27 1.11 -1.61
N PRO A 162 -10.60 1.08 -2.91
CA PRO A 162 -10.46 2.22 -3.79
C PRO A 162 -11.03 3.50 -3.20
N ALA A 163 -10.15 4.45 -2.89
CA ALA A 163 -10.51 5.73 -2.28
C ALA A 163 -9.52 6.83 -2.71
N PRO A 164 -10.00 8.08 -2.88
CA PRO A 164 -9.15 9.19 -3.27
C PRO A 164 -8.11 9.50 -2.19
N VAL A 165 -6.89 9.80 -2.63
CA VAL A 165 -5.80 10.35 -1.83
C VAL A 165 -5.53 11.75 -2.36
N ALA A 166 -5.81 12.76 -1.54
CA ALA A 166 -5.59 14.15 -1.95
C ALA A 166 -4.09 14.40 -2.19
N THR A 167 -3.74 15.00 -3.32
CA THR A 167 -2.39 15.38 -3.73
C THR A 167 -2.34 16.88 -4.01
N PRO A 168 -2.66 17.74 -3.01
CA PRO A 168 -2.81 19.17 -3.23
C PRO A 168 -1.47 19.82 -3.59
N GLY A 169 -1.49 20.67 -4.61
CA GLY A 169 -0.32 21.47 -5.01
C GLY A 169 0.68 20.73 -5.89
N GLU A 170 0.44 19.45 -6.21
CA GLU A 170 1.30 18.71 -7.12
C GLU A 170 1.08 19.18 -8.56
N VAL A 171 2.18 19.51 -9.25
CA VAL A 171 2.15 20.14 -10.58
C VAL A 171 2.44 19.15 -11.71
N ASN A 172 2.74 17.89 -11.37
CA ASN A 172 2.88 16.80 -12.33
C ASN A 172 2.40 15.47 -11.73
N LEU A 173 2.15 14.50 -12.61
CA LEU A 173 1.61 13.19 -12.26
C LEU A 173 2.56 12.36 -11.39
N GLY A 174 3.87 12.45 -11.64
CA GLY A 174 4.87 11.69 -10.89
C GLY A 174 4.91 12.07 -9.42
N ASP A 175 4.90 13.37 -9.13
CA ASP A 175 4.88 13.88 -7.75
C ASP A 175 3.57 13.54 -7.04
N ALA A 176 2.44 13.57 -7.76
CA ALA A 176 1.16 13.11 -7.23
C ALA A 176 1.18 11.62 -6.86
N TYR A 177 1.80 10.78 -7.70
CA TYR A 177 2.00 9.36 -7.40
C TYR A 177 2.91 9.16 -6.18
N LEU A 178 4.04 9.86 -6.11
CA LEU A 178 4.94 9.82 -4.97
C LEU A 178 4.24 10.21 -3.66
N ASN A 179 3.52 11.33 -3.65
CA ASN A 179 2.80 11.81 -2.48
C ASN A 179 1.69 10.85 -2.06
N ALA A 180 0.94 10.31 -3.02
CA ALA A 180 -0.10 9.31 -2.75
C ALA A 180 0.50 8.02 -2.13
N ALA A 181 1.62 7.52 -2.65
CA ALA A 181 2.30 6.33 -2.12
C ALA A 181 2.75 6.51 -0.67
N ARG A 182 3.39 7.64 -0.37
CA ARG A 182 3.82 7.99 0.99
C ARG A 182 2.64 8.04 1.96
N LYS A 183 1.58 8.78 1.61
CA LYS A 183 0.38 8.92 2.44
C LYS A 183 -0.27 7.56 2.71
N VAL A 184 -0.43 6.75 1.66
CA VAL A 184 -1.09 5.45 1.77
C VAL A 184 -0.26 4.47 2.60
N MET A 185 1.06 4.40 2.44
CA MET A 185 1.88 3.51 3.28
C MET A 185 1.90 3.94 4.74
N ALA A 186 1.96 5.24 5.02
CA ALA A 186 1.88 5.75 6.39
C ALA A 186 0.53 5.40 7.06
N GLU A 187 -0.58 5.61 6.33
CA GLU A 187 -1.93 5.26 6.78
C GLU A 187 -2.09 3.75 7.00
N LEU A 188 -1.73 2.95 5.99
CA LEU A 188 -1.96 1.51 5.97
C LEU A 188 -1.19 0.77 7.06
N LEU A 189 0.05 1.21 7.35
CA LEU A 189 0.93 0.59 8.32
C LEU A 189 0.80 1.20 9.72
N ALA A 190 0.06 2.31 9.90
CA ALA A 190 -0.21 2.91 11.21
C ALA A 190 -0.66 1.92 12.30
N PRO A 191 -1.51 0.92 12.02
CA PRO A 191 -1.92 -0.05 13.05
C PRO A 191 -0.78 -0.89 13.62
N LEU A 192 0.34 -1.10 12.89
CA LEU A 192 1.47 -1.94 13.31
C LEU A 192 2.22 -1.44 14.55
N GLY A 193 1.97 -0.20 14.95
CA GLY A 193 2.51 0.37 16.18
C GLY A 193 2.67 1.88 16.08
N PRO A 194 2.93 2.56 17.22
CA PRO A 194 3.28 3.97 17.20
C PRO A 194 4.63 4.18 16.50
N GLU A 195 4.80 5.36 15.90
CA GLU A 195 6.12 5.81 15.46
C GLU A 195 7.04 6.01 16.68
N ARG A 196 8.31 5.62 16.56
CA ARG A 196 9.35 5.66 17.58
C ARG A 196 10.43 6.68 17.26
#